data_AF-A0A1Y3PVF7-F1
#
_entry.id   AF-A0A1Y3PVF7-F1
#
_cell.length_a   1.000
_cell.length_b   1.000
_cell.length_c   1.000
_cell.angle_alpha   90.00
_cell.angle_beta   90.00
_cell.angle_gamma   90.00
#
_symmetry.space_group_name_H-M   'P 1'
#
loop_
_entity.id
_entity.type
_entity.pdbx_description
1 polymer ?
#
loop_
_entity_poly.entity_id
_entity_poly.type
_entity_poly.pdbx_seq_one_letter_code
_entity_poly.pdbx_strand_id
1 'polypeptide(L)'
;MAEYQYRAVNRTGRTMRGRIEASDEMAATLQLRERGLYPVRLEPLEEKSLLQREVDLRSLTMGRVGLKDFVPFCRQFAALVRAGVTVVQSLEILTAQTSNKALKKALEQVTADVREGKSLQDAFSRHPKAFPEMFVNLIGVGEFSGQLETVLDRLADFYEKERTTRQKIVSALTYPLAVLTVAVAVSIFLLIRVVPQFVESFEAQGVPLPLPTRITVAVSNFMVHRWYLVLLLIILLAALMMYARRTPQGQMIWGRLTLVVPVFGKLSQKNLLARFSRTFAL
;
A
#
# COMPACT_ATOMS: atom_id res chain seq x y z
N MET A 1 12.34 37.47 3.08
CA MET A 1 13.09 37.94 1.90
C MET A 1 13.21 36.73 0.98
N ALA A 2 12.89 36.86 -0.30
CA ALA A 2 12.87 35.72 -1.21
C ALA A 2 14.16 35.71 -2.06
N GLU A 3 14.75 34.54 -2.27
CA GLU A 3 15.85 34.38 -3.20
C GLU A 3 15.26 34.21 -4.61
N TYR A 4 15.76 34.94 -5.60
CA TYR A 4 15.33 34.85 -6.99
C TYR A 4 16.48 34.32 -7.83
N GLN A 5 16.23 33.28 -8.63
CA GLN A 5 17.17 32.89 -9.67
C GLN A 5 16.88 33.71 -10.91
N TYR A 6 17.90 34.41 -11.41
CA TYR A 6 17.76 35.21 -12.61
C TYR A 6 18.64 34.69 -13.72
N ARG A 7 18.10 34.73 -14.95
CA ARG A 7 18.87 34.70 -16.18
C ARG A 7 18.74 36.08 -16.83
N ALA A 8 19.83 36.84 -16.81
CA ALA A 8 19.87 38.20 -17.34
C ALA A 8 20.91 38.32 -18.46
N VAL A 9 20.75 39.31 -19.32
CA VAL A 9 21.68 39.62 -20.41
C VAL A 9 22.34 40.95 -20.11
N ASN A 10 23.67 40.99 -20.23
CA ASN A 10 24.44 42.22 -20.10
C ASN A 10 24.40 43.02 -21.43
N ARG A 11 24.76 44.30 -21.43
CA ARG A 11 24.72 45.18 -22.62
C ARG A 11 25.55 44.67 -23.82
N THR A 12 26.46 43.74 -23.58
CA THR A 12 27.30 43.06 -24.59
C THR A 12 26.69 41.76 -25.13
N GLY A 13 25.44 41.43 -24.78
CA GLY A 13 24.71 40.25 -25.29
C GLY A 13 25.06 38.93 -24.61
N ARG A 14 25.93 38.92 -23.60
CA ARG A 14 26.28 37.70 -22.84
C ARG A 14 25.22 37.40 -21.77
N THR A 15 24.75 36.16 -21.74
CA THR A 15 23.81 35.68 -20.71
C THR A 15 24.57 35.37 -19.42
N MET A 16 24.09 35.92 -18.31
CA MET A 16 24.60 35.66 -16.96
C MET A 16 23.49 35.06 -16.11
N ARG A 17 23.84 34.01 -15.35
CA ARG A 17 22.94 33.35 -14.41
C ARG A 17 23.45 33.60 -13.00
N GLY A 18 22.56 33.99 -12.10
CA GLY A 18 22.90 34.30 -10.72
C GLY A 18 21.70 34.18 -9.81
N ARG A 19 21.93 34.37 -8.51
CA ARG A 19 20.89 34.44 -7.49
C ARG A 19 20.94 35.81 -6.84
N ILE A 20 19.78 36.39 -6.58
CA ILE A 20 19.65 37.69 -5.92
C ILE A 20 18.54 37.64 -4.90
N GLU A 21 18.78 38.17 -3.71
CA GLU A 21 17.76 38.28 -2.68
C GLU A 21 17.01 39.60 -2.86
N ALA A 22 15.69 39.52 -2.97
CA ALA A 22 14.82 40.68 -3.07
C ALA A 22 13.53 40.48 -2.29
N SER A 23 12.89 41.58 -1.93
CA SER A 23 11.58 41.56 -1.25
C SER A 23 10.43 41.23 -2.20
N ASP A 24 10.54 41.63 -3.47
CA ASP A 24 9.53 41.47 -4.52
C ASP A 24 10.18 41.32 -5.90
N GLU A 25 9.46 40.73 -6.87
CA GLU A 25 9.93 40.58 -8.27
C GLU A 25 10.28 41.92 -8.91
N MET A 26 9.53 42.97 -8.58
CA MET A 26 9.79 44.32 -9.06
C MET A 26 11.08 44.91 -8.45
N ALA A 27 11.37 44.60 -7.18
CA ALA A 27 12.60 45.00 -6.51
C ALA A 27 13.82 44.22 -7.05
N ALA A 28 13.66 42.92 -7.35
CA ALA A 28 14.69 42.10 -8.00
C ALA A 28 15.04 42.65 -9.39
N THR A 29 14.03 43.04 -10.17
CA THR A 29 14.21 43.62 -11.50
C THR A 29 14.96 44.95 -11.43
N LEU A 30 14.64 45.80 -10.45
CA LEU A 30 15.30 47.09 -10.25
C LEU A 30 16.78 46.90 -9.89
N GLN A 31 17.09 46.02 -8.92
CA GLN A 31 18.48 45.74 -8.52
C GLN A 31 19.32 45.13 -9.66
N LEU A 32 18.72 44.29 -10.51
CA LEU A 32 19.41 43.75 -11.68
C LEU A 32 19.70 44.85 -12.72
N ARG A 33 18.76 45.77 -12.92
CA ARG A 33 18.95 46.92 -13.82
C ARG A 33 20.01 47.89 -13.33
N GLU A 34 20.10 48.16 -12.03
CA GLU A 34 21.18 48.98 -11.44
C GLU A 34 22.56 48.37 -11.68
N ARG A 35 22.65 47.03 -11.74
CA ARG A 35 23.88 46.30 -12.09
C ARG A 35 24.12 46.20 -13.60
N GLY A 36 23.32 46.87 -14.43
CA GLY A 36 23.43 46.84 -15.89
C GLY A 36 22.98 45.52 -16.53
N LEU A 37 22.24 44.69 -15.80
CA LEU A 37 21.76 43.38 -16.25
C LEU A 37 20.26 43.43 -16.54
N TYR A 38 19.85 43.06 -17.75
CA TYR A 38 18.44 43.01 -18.13
C TYR A 38 17.88 41.59 -17.96
N PRO A 39 16.92 41.35 -17.06
CA PRO A 39 16.40 40.02 -16.82
C PRO A 39 15.56 39.51 -18.01
N VAL A 40 15.87 38.29 -18.46
CA VAL A 40 15.09 37.56 -19.49
C VAL A 40 14.12 36.58 -18.83
N ARG A 41 14.51 36.02 -17.68
CA ARG A 41 13.65 35.15 -16.86
C ARG A 41 14.02 35.33 -15.39
N LEU A 42 13.01 35.61 -14.57
CA LEU A 42 13.09 35.67 -13.12
C LEU A 42 12.17 34.57 -12.59
N GLU A 43 12.73 33.62 -11.86
CA GLU A 43 11.98 32.56 -11.20
C GLU A 43 12.20 32.71 -9.68
N PRO A 44 11.16 32.91 -8.87
CA PRO A 44 11.31 32.91 -7.43
C PRO A 44 11.79 31.52 -6.98
N LEU A 45 12.95 31.46 -6.33
CA LEU A 45 13.34 30.29 -5.54
C LEU A 45 12.57 30.43 -4.22
N GLU A 46 11.28 30.07 -4.25
CA GLU A 46 10.59 29.77 -3.01
C GLU A 46 11.38 28.65 -2.32
N GLU A 47 11.97 28.95 -1.16
CA GLU A 47 12.32 27.93 -0.19
C GLU A 47 11.04 27.15 0.05
N LYS A 48 10.91 26.00 -0.63
CA LYS A 48 9.80 25.08 -0.42
C LYS A 48 9.85 24.68 1.03
N SER A 49 9.03 25.36 1.84
CA SER A 49 8.72 24.99 3.20
C SER A 49 8.52 23.48 3.21
N LEU A 50 9.33 22.78 4.00
CA LEU A 50 9.31 21.32 4.15
C LEU A 50 7.92 20.79 4.55
N LEU A 51 7.00 21.68 4.93
CA LEU A 51 5.60 21.43 5.27
C LEU A 51 4.62 21.43 4.08
N GLN A 52 5.01 21.96 2.91
CA GLN A 52 4.22 21.90 1.66
C GLN A 52 4.76 20.89 0.65
N ARG A 53 5.76 20.09 1.04
CA ARG A 53 5.77 18.72 0.57
C ARG A 53 4.49 18.13 1.15
N GLU A 54 3.40 18.18 0.39
CA GLU A 54 2.37 17.17 0.52
C GLU A 54 3.16 15.88 0.59
N VAL A 55 3.28 15.39 1.82
CA VAL A 55 3.70 14.03 2.07
C VAL A 55 2.54 13.30 1.44
N ASP A 56 2.70 12.99 0.16
CA ASP A 56 1.94 12.01 -0.53
C ASP A 56 2.22 10.76 0.30
N LEU A 57 1.47 10.59 1.40
CA LEU A 57 1.50 9.45 2.32
C LEU A 57 1.23 8.16 1.50
N ARG A 58 0.66 8.33 0.31
CA ARG A 58 0.56 7.37 -0.78
C ARG A 58 1.87 7.06 -1.53
N SER A 59 2.79 8.01 -1.70
CA SER A 59 4.13 7.77 -2.26
C SER A 59 5.04 6.99 -1.30
N LEU A 60 4.84 7.13 0.02
CA LEU A 60 5.53 6.32 1.04
C LEU A 60 4.94 4.91 1.18
N THR A 61 3.68 4.69 0.75
CA THR A 61 3.06 3.37 0.65
C THR A 61 3.17 2.75 -0.76
N MET A 62 3.95 3.39 -1.63
CA MET A 62 4.25 2.96 -3.00
C MET A 62 5.20 1.76 -2.96
N GLY A 63 4.62 0.61 -2.63
CA GLY A 63 5.40 -0.57 -2.34
C GLY A 63 4.87 -1.82 -3.01
N ARG A 64 3.57 -1.97 -3.22
CA ARG A 64 3.06 -3.22 -3.76
C ARG A 64 1.78 -3.03 -4.54
N VAL A 65 1.75 -3.53 -5.77
CA VAL A 65 0.52 -3.58 -6.57
C VAL A 65 -0.38 -4.66 -5.97
N GLY A 66 -1.63 -4.30 -5.68
CA GLY A 66 -2.60 -5.23 -5.12
C GLY A 66 -3.18 -6.15 -6.20
N LEU A 67 -3.68 -7.33 -5.79
CA LEU A 67 -4.41 -8.25 -6.70
C LEU A 67 -5.61 -7.61 -7.41
N LYS A 68 -6.16 -6.50 -6.87
CA LYS A 68 -7.25 -5.75 -7.49
C LYS A 68 -6.86 -5.18 -8.87
N ASP A 69 -5.62 -4.72 -9.01
CA ASP A 69 -5.12 -4.06 -10.22
C ASP A 69 -4.25 -5.01 -11.06
N PHE A 70 -3.51 -5.90 -10.40
CA PHE A 70 -2.65 -6.89 -11.05
C PHE A 70 -3.44 -7.95 -11.83
N VAL A 71 -4.57 -8.43 -11.31
CA VAL A 71 -5.38 -9.47 -11.97
C VAL A 71 -5.97 -8.99 -13.30
N PRO A 72 -6.64 -7.81 -13.37
CA PRO A 72 -7.09 -7.26 -14.65
C PRO A 72 -5.95 -7.09 -15.66
N PHE A 73 -4.79 -6.58 -15.21
CA PHE A 73 -3.60 -6.48 -16.06
C PHE A 73 -3.22 -7.84 -16.66
N CYS A 74 -3.10 -8.89 -15.83
CA CYS A 74 -2.74 -10.23 -16.28
C CYS A 74 -3.75 -10.78 -17.31
N ARG A 75 -5.05 -10.61 -17.06
CA ARG A 75 -6.11 -11.06 -17.98
C ARG A 75 -6.11 -10.29 -19.30
N GLN A 76 -5.95 -8.97 -19.25
CA GLN A 76 -5.90 -8.14 -20.45
C GLN A 76 -4.64 -8.42 -21.27
N PHE A 77 -3.50 -8.66 -20.60
CA PHE A 77 -2.27 -9.03 -21.29
C PHE A 77 -2.41 -10.37 -22.02
N ALA A 78 -2.96 -11.39 -21.35
CA ALA A 78 -3.26 -12.68 -21.97
C ALA A 78 -4.21 -12.53 -23.18
N ALA A 79 -5.26 -11.72 -23.03
CA ALA A 79 -6.24 -11.48 -24.10
C ALA A 79 -5.64 -10.79 -25.33
N LEU A 80 -4.77 -9.79 -25.13
CA LEU A 80 -4.09 -9.08 -26.23
C LEU A 80 -3.09 -9.99 -26.96
N VAL A 81 -2.29 -10.75 -26.21
CA VAL A 81 -1.32 -11.69 -26.80
C VAL A 81 -2.05 -12.80 -27.57
N ARG A 82 -3.13 -13.36 -27.02
CA ARG A 82 -3.99 -14.34 -27.72
C ARG A 82 -4.63 -13.76 -28.98
N ALA A 83 -4.94 -12.47 -29.00
CA ALA A 83 -5.44 -11.79 -30.18
C ALA A 83 -4.36 -11.52 -31.25
N GLY A 84 -3.12 -11.97 -31.03
CA GLY A 84 -2.00 -11.77 -31.95
C GLY A 84 -1.36 -10.37 -31.88
N VAL A 85 -1.72 -9.56 -30.87
CA VAL A 85 -1.08 -8.26 -30.66
C VAL A 85 0.34 -8.49 -30.16
N THR A 86 1.30 -7.77 -30.73
CA THR A 86 2.71 -7.90 -30.31
C THR A 86 2.86 -7.56 -28.83
N VAL A 87 3.85 -8.17 -28.16
CA VAL A 87 4.07 -7.98 -26.72
C VAL A 87 4.30 -6.50 -26.37
N VAL A 88 5.11 -5.80 -27.17
CA VAL A 88 5.40 -4.38 -26.99
C VAL A 88 4.12 -3.53 -27.09
N GLN A 89 3.33 -3.71 -28.15
CA GLN A 89 2.05 -2.99 -28.30
C GLN A 89 1.06 -3.34 -27.17
N SER A 90 1.02 -4.61 -26.76
CA SER A 90 0.18 -5.04 -25.64
C SER A 90 0.53 -4.30 -24.36
N LEU A 91 1.82 -4.20 -24.03
CA LEU A 91 2.31 -3.47 -22.85
C LEU A 91 2.01 -1.96 -22.94
N GLU A 92 2.12 -1.35 -24.11
CA GLU A 92 1.76 0.07 -24.33
C GLU A 92 0.28 0.34 -24.05
N ILE A 93 -0.61 -0.51 -24.60
CA ILE A 93 -2.05 -0.43 -24.39
C ILE A 93 -2.36 -0.55 -22.88
N LEU A 94 -1.75 -1.52 -22.20
CA LEU A 94 -1.96 -1.76 -20.77
C LEU A 94 -1.43 -0.60 -19.91
N THR A 95 -0.30 -0.01 -20.30
CA THR A 95 0.28 1.16 -19.64
C THR A 95 -0.64 2.38 -19.76
N ALA A 96 -1.27 2.57 -20.91
CA ALA A 96 -2.22 3.65 -21.14
C ALA A 96 -3.54 3.46 -20.36
N GLN A 97 -4.01 2.21 -20.23
CA GLN A 97 -5.28 1.90 -19.56
C GLN A 97 -5.19 1.82 -18.03
N THR A 98 -4.00 1.60 -17.46
CA THR A 98 -3.89 1.39 -16.01
C THR A 98 -4.06 2.69 -15.21
N SER A 99 -4.94 2.66 -14.20
CA SER A 99 -5.18 3.78 -13.29
C SER A 99 -4.24 3.78 -12.08
N ASN A 100 -3.59 2.64 -11.79
CA ASN A 100 -2.69 2.53 -10.66
C ASN A 100 -1.31 3.12 -11.01
N LYS A 101 -0.96 4.25 -10.38
CA LYS A 101 0.32 4.95 -10.60
C LYS A 101 1.57 4.07 -10.42
N ALA A 102 1.55 3.16 -9.45
CA ALA A 102 2.69 2.26 -9.18
C ALA A 102 2.83 1.19 -10.26
N LEU A 103 1.71 0.61 -10.71
CA LEU A 103 1.70 -0.32 -11.83
C LEU A 103 2.08 0.37 -13.14
N LYS A 104 1.55 1.58 -13.38
CA LYS A 104 1.87 2.39 -14.56
C LYS A 104 3.37 2.63 -14.69
N LYS A 105 4.01 3.14 -13.63
CA LYS A 105 5.45 3.40 -13.62
C LYS A 105 6.27 2.13 -13.84
N ALA A 106 5.83 0.99 -13.30
CA ALA A 106 6.48 -0.28 -13.53
C ALA A 106 6.33 -0.74 -14.99
N LEU A 107 5.13 -0.62 -15.56
CA LEU A 107 4.88 -0.98 -16.95
C LEU A 107 5.62 -0.06 -17.93
N GLU A 108 5.71 1.24 -17.68
CA GLU A 108 6.50 2.18 -18.50
C GLU A 108 7.97 1.72 -18.63
N GLN A 109 8.56 1.27 -17.52
CA GLN A 109 9.94 0.77 -17.49
C GLN A 109 10.05 -0.60 -18.17
N VAL A 110 9.11 -1.52 -17.92
CA VAL A 110 9.05 -2.82 -18.60
C VAL A 110 8.90 -2.66 -20.11
N THR A 111 8.01 -1.80 -20.58
CA THR A 111 7.80 -1.52 -22.00
C THR A 111 9.07 -0.96 -22.64
N ALA A 112 9.77 -0.05 -21.96
CA ALA A 112 11.05 0.48 -22.44
C ALA A 112 12.13 -0.62 -22.54
N ASP A 113 12.27 -1.44 -21.49
CA ASP A 113 13.22 -2.55 -21.46
C ASP A 113 12.97 -3.58 -22.58
N VAL A 114 11.71 -3.95 -22.81
CA VAL A 114 11.33 -4.89 -23.88
C VAL A 114 11.53 -4.28 -25.27
N ARG A 115 11.26 -2.97 -25.44
CA ARG A 115 11.57 -2.24 -26.69
C ARG A 115 13.07 -2.19 -26.98
N GLU A 116 13.91 -2.14 -25.94
CA GLU A 116 15.37 -2.24 -26.05
C GLU A 116 15.86 -3.68 -26.33
N GLY A 117 14.95 -4.67 -26.38
CA GLY A 117 15.26 -6.07 -26.68
C GLY A 117 15.65 -6.89 -25.46
N LYS A 118 15.42 -6.41 -24.23
CA LYS A 118 15.59 -7.22 -23.02
C LYS A 118 14.46 -8.26 -22.95
N SER A 119 14.77 -9.42 -22.37
CA SER A 119 13.76 -10.47 -22.14
C SER A 119 12.64 -9.96 -21.24
N LEU A 120 11.44 -10.53 -21.39
CA LEU A 120 10.31 -10.22 -20.50
C LEU A 120 10.63 -10.59 -19.06
N GLN A 121 11.31 -11.71 -18.84
CA GLN A 121 11.72 -12.13 -17.50
C GLN A 121 12.60 -11.05 -16.84
N ASP A 122 13.62 -10.55 -17.54
CA ASP A 122 14.52 -9.54 -17.01
C ASP A 122 13.79 -8.23 -16.75
N ALA A 123 12.94 -7.78 -17.68
CA ALA A 123 12.17 -6.55 -17.56
C ALA A 123 11.22 -6.60 -16.34
N PHE A 124 10.45 -7.68 -16.19
CA PHE A 124 9.52 -7.81 -15.05
C PHE A 124 10.24 -8.04 -13.71
N SER A 125 11.38 -8.72 -13.69
CA SER A 125 12.14 -9.03 -12.46
C SER A 125 12.62 -7.79 -11.70
N ARG A 126 12.88 -6.69 -12.41
CA ARG A 126 13.29 -5.39 -11.83
C ARG A 126 12.20 -4.75 -10.97
N HIS A 127 10.98 -5.27 -11.03
CA HIS A 127 9.80 -4.72 -10.38
C HIS A 127 9.08 -5.73 -9.46
N PRO A 128 9.76 -6.30 -8.44
CA PRO A 128 9.19 -7.34 -7.56
C PRO A 128 8.01 -6.85 -6.71
N LYS A 129 7.86 -5.53 -6.62
CA LYS A 129 6.76 -4.82 -5.98
C LYS A 129 5.47 -4.86 -6.80
N ALA A 130 5.58 -4.90 -8.13
CA ALA A 130 4.45 -4.94 -9.04
C ALA A 130 4.15 -6.35 -9.54
N PHE A 131 5.19 -7.13 -9.81
CA PHE A 131 5.07 -8.46 -10.41
C PHE A 131 5.56 -9.52 -9.42
N PRO A 132 4.69 -10.47 -9.01
CA PRO A 132 5.11 -11.58 -8.17
C PRO A 132 6.13 -12.48 -8.89
N GLU A 133 7.06 -13.05 -8.14
CA GLU A 133 8.13 -13.91 -8.67
C GLU A 133 7.61 -15.07 -9.54
N MET A 134 6.51 -15.71 -9.13
CA MET A 134 5.87 -16.77 -9.92
C MET A 134 5.42 -16.30 -11.31
N PHE A 135 4.94 -15.06 -11.43
CA PHE A 135 4.56 -14.48 -12.72
C PHE A 135 5.80 -14.25 -13.60
N VAL A 136 6.87 -13.68 -13.02
CA VAL A 136 8.13 -13.40 -13.71
C VAL A 136 8.76 -14.69 -14.26
N ASN A 137 8.87 -15.72 -13.41
CA ASN A 137 9.50 -16.99 -13.78
C ASN A 137 8.72 -17.74 -14.87
N LEU A 138 7.39 -17.80 -14.75
CA LEU A 138 6.57 -18.49 -15.74
C LEU A 138 6.56 -17.76 -17.09
N ILE A 139 6.53 -16.42 -17.10
CA ILE A 139 6.66 -15.66 -18.34
C ILE A 139 8.00 -15.93 -19.03
N GLY A 140 9.10 -16.01 -18.28
CA GLY A 140 10.39 -16.39 -18.86
C GLY A 140 10.37 -17.77 -19.53
N VAL A 141 9.72 -18.76 -18.90
CA VAL A 141 9.50 -20.08 -19.52
C VAL A 141 8.64 -19.97 -20.78
N GLY A 142 7.58 -19.15 -20.76
CA GLY A 142 6.70 -18.94 -21.91
C GLY A 142 7.38 -18.22 -23.07
N GLU A 143 8.23 -17.24 -22.78
CA GLU A 143 9.05 -16.53 -23.76
C GLU A 143 10.09 -17.47 -24.41
N PHE A 144 10.83 -18.22 -23.60
CA PHE A 144 11.85 -19.16 -24.09
C PHE A 144 11.27 -20.33 -24.88
N SER A 145 10.11 -20.86 -24.47
CA SER A 145 9.42 -21.96 -25.16
C SER A 145 8.55 -21.52 -26.34
N GLY A 146 8.39 -20.22 -26.56
CA GLY A 146 7.48 -19.66 -27.57
C GLY A 146 5.98 -19.88 -27.25
N GLN A 147 5.64 -20.33 -26.04
CA GLN A 147 4.27 -20.62 -25.60
C GLN A 147 3.69 -19.50 -24.70
N LEU A 148 4.10 -18.25 -24.95
CA LEU A 148 3.73 -17.10 -24.12
C LEU A 148 2.21 -16.93 -23.98
N GLU A 149 1.46 -17.17 -25.06
CA GLU A 149 -0.01 -17.13 -25.06
C GLU A 149 -0.60 -18.09 -24.01
N THR A 150 -0.22 -19.37 -24.08
CA THR A 150 -0.73 -20.41 -23.17
C THR A 150 -0.35 -20.12 -21.72
N VAL A 151 0.88 -19.66 -21.49
CA VAL A 151 1.37 -19.32 -20.15
C VAL A 151 0.64 -18.11 -19.56
N LEU A 152 0.42 -17.06 -20.34
CA LEU A 152 -0.30 -15.88 -19.89
C LEU A 152 -1.77 -16.19 -19.53
N ASP A 153 -2.45 -17.01 -20.33
CA ASP A 153 -3.82 -17.43 -20.03
C ASP A 153 -3.89 -18.25 -18.74
N ARG A 154 -2.96 -19.18 -18.57
CA ARG A 154 -2.76 -19.95 -17.35
C ARG A 154 -2.51 -19.09 -16.10
N LEU A 155 -1.64 -18.08 -16.23
CA LEU A 155 -1.35 -17.11 -15.17
C LEU A 155 -2.60 -16.28 -14.82
N ALA A 156 -3.33 -15.81 -15.82
CA ALA A 156 -4.55 -15.02 -15.63
C ALA A 156 -5.61 -15.84 -14.86
N ASP A 157 -5.85 -17.09 -15.27
CA ASP A 157 -6.73 -18.03 -14.58
C ASP A 157 -6.32 -18.28 -13.12
N PHE A 158 -5.01 -18.45 -12.90
CA PHE A 158 -4.47 -18.68 -11.56
C PHE A 158 -4.73 -17.49 -10.64
N TYR A 159 -4.38 -16.27 -11.06
CA TYR A 159 -4.53 -15.08 -10.24
C TYR A 159 -5.99 -14.64 -10.07
N GLU A 160 -6.87 -14.90 -11.05
CA GLU A 160 -8.32 -14.73 -10.88
C GLU A 160 -8.89 -15.67 -9.82
N LYS A 161 -8.50 -16.95 -9.85
CA LYS A 161 -8.89 -17.93 -8.81
C LYS A 161 -8.34 -17.53 -7.45
N GLU A 162 -7.10 -17.02 -7.37
CA GLU A 162 -6.50 -16.52 -6.14
C GLU A 162 -7.27 -15.31 -5.57
N ARG A 163 -7.57 -14.32 -6.43
CA ARG A 163 -8.37 -13.14 -6.03
C ARG A 163 -9.75 -13.53 -5.57
N THR A 164 -10.44 -14.40 -6.30
CA THR A 164 -11.79 -14.88 -5.95
C THR A 164 -11.77 -15.60 -4.61
N THR A 165 -10.79 -16.46 -4.37
CA THR A 165 -10.62 -17.16 -3.09
C THR A 165 -10.41 -16.17 -1.95
N ARG A 166 -9.53 -15.17 -2.15
CA ARG A 166 -9.27 -14.13 -1.16
C ARG A 166 -10.50 -13.27 -0.88
N GLN A 167 -11.26 -12.90 -1.92
CA GLN A 167 -12.49 -12.15 -1.78
C GLN A 167 -13.54 -12.92 -0.98
N LYS A 168 -13.72 -14.22 -1.25
CA LYS A 168 -14.64 -15.08 -0.46
C LYS A 168 -14.26 -15.11 1.02
N ILE A 169 -12.98 -15.21 1.33
CA ILE A 169 -12.48 -15.16 2.72
C ILE A 169 -12.81 -13.81 3.36
N VAL A 170 -12.53 -12.71 2.67
CA VAL A 170 -12.84 -11.36 3.18
C VAL A 170 -14.33 -11.20 3.41
N SER A 171 -15.17 -11.54 2.43
CA SER A 171 -16.63 -11.44 2.54
C SER A 171 -17.20 -12.28 3.68
N ALA A 172 -16.67 -13.49 3.91
CA ALA A 172 -17.09 -14.35 5.03
C ALA A 172 -16.74 -13.75 6.41
N LEU A 173 -15.69 -12.93 6.49
CA LEU A 173 -15.26 -12.26 7.72
C LEU A 173 -15.93 -10.90 7.92
N THR A 174 -16.44 -10.27 6.86
CA THR A 174 -17.07 -8.94 6.93
C THR A 174 -18.23 -8.91 7.92
N TYR A 175 -19.14 -9.89 7.88
CA TYR A 175 -20.31 -9.92 8.78
C TYR A 175 -19.93 -10.14 10.25
N PRO A 176 -19.14 -11.19 10.62
CA PRO A 176 -18.69 -11.36 12.00
C PRO A 176 -17.96 -10.13 12.55
N LEU A 177 -17.12 -9.49 11.72
CA LEU A 177 -16.38 -8.30 12.14
C LEU A 177 -17.32 -7.11 12.36
N ALA A 178 -18.31 -6.89 11.48
CA ALA A 178 -19.30 -5.83 11.64
C ALA A 178 -20.12 -5.99 12.93
N VAL A 179 -20.64 -7.20 13.20
CA VAL A 179 -21.39 -7.49 14.43
C VAL A 179 -20.50 -7.31 15.67
N LEU A 180 -19.27 -7.81 15.62
CA LEU A 180 -18.31 -7.65 16.71
C LEU A 180 -18.00 -6.16 16.98
N THR A 181 -17.82 -5.36 15.93
CA THR A 181 -17.58 -3.92 16.11
C THR A 181 -18.75 -3.21 16.80
N VAL A 182 -19.99 -3.55 16.45
CA VAL A 182 -21.18 -3.00 17.13
C VAL A 182 -21.26 -3.50 18.57
N ALA A 183 -21.05 -4.80 18.81
CA ALA A 183 -21.08 -5.37 20.15
C ALA A 183 -20.03 -4.74 21.08
N VAL A 184 -18.81 -4.54 20.58
CA VAL A 184 -17.73 -3.86 21.31
C VAL A 184 -18.09 -2.39 21.56
N ALA A 185 -18.61 -1.67 20.56
CA ALA A 185 -19.02 -0.28 20.72
C ALA A 185 -20.13 -0.12 21.78
N VAL A 186 -21.15 -0.98 21.75
CA VAL A 186 -22.23 -1.00 22.75
C VAL A 186 -21.68 -1.34 24.13
N SER A 187 -20.79 -2.33 24.23
CA SER A 187 -20.18 -2.73 25.51
C SER A 187 -19.37 -1.58 26.12
N ILE A 188 -18.56 -0.88 25.32
CA ILE A 188 -17.81 0.30 25.76
C ILE A 188 -18.78 1.40 26.25
N PHE A 189 -19.84 1.69 25.49
CA PHE A 189 -20.84 2.67 25.89
C PHE A 189 -21.49 2.33 27.25
N LEU A 190 -21.89 1.07 27.45
CA LEU A 190 -22.47 0.61 28.71
C LEU A 190 -21.50 0.76 29.88
N LEU A 191 -20.23 0.36 29.70
CA LEU A 191 -19.22 0.45 30.75
C LEU A 191 -18.92 1.91 31.14
N ILE A 192 -18.90 2.83 30.18
CA ILE A 192 -18.56 4.25 30.42
C ILE A 192 -19.73 5.03 31.00
N ARG A 193 -20.96 4.81 30.51
CA ARG A 193 -22.13 5.65 30.87
C ARG A 193 -23.07 4.98 31.86
N VAL A 194 -23.41 3.72 31.62
CA VAL A 194 -24.49 3.06 32.36
C VAL A 194 -23.99 2.52 33.69
N VAL A 195 -22.82 1.86 33.71
CA VAL A 195 -22.26 1.29 34.95
C VAL A 195 -22.04 2.33 36.05
N PRO A 196 -21.44 3.51 35.79
CA PRO A 196 -21.25 4.53 36.84
C PRO A 196 -22.57 5.04 37.42
N GLN A 197 -23.57 5.27 36.57
CA GLN A 197 -24.90 5.71 37.02
C GLN A 197 -25.57 4.68 37.96
N PHE A 198 -25.38 3.39 37.68
CA PHE A 198 -25.84 2.33 38.59
C PHE A 198 -25.09 2.37 39.93
N VAL A 199 -23.76 2.54 39.91
CA VAL A 199 -22.96 2.62 41.14
C VAL A 199 -23.40 3.78 42.03
N GLU A 200 -23.56 4.97 41.46
CA GLU A 200 -24.03 6.17 42.19
C GLU A 200 -25.40 5.92 42.86
N SER A 201 -26.30 5.20 42.17
CA SER A 201 -27.63 4.85 42.69
C SER A 201 -27.57 3.88 43.88
N PHE A 202 -26.61 2.95 43.91
CA PHE A 202 -26.41 2.02 45.04
C PHE A 202 -25.74 2.70 46.23
N GLU A 203 -24.77 3.58 45.97
CA GLU A 203 -24.10 4.36 47.02
C GLU A 203 -25.08 5.30 47.74
N ALA A 204 -26.03 5.90 47.00
CA ALA A 204 -27.09 6.73 47.57
C ALA A 204 -28.01 5.98 48.56
N GLN A 205 -28.11 4.64 48.45
CA GLN A 205 -28.94 3.80 49.33
C GLN A 205 -28.14 3.19 50.50
N GLY A 206 -26.83 3.45 50.59
CA GLY A 206 -25.96 2.92 51.65
C GLY A 206 -25.78 1.40 51.61
N VAL A 207 -26.16 0.73 50.52
CA VAL A 207 -26.02 -0.72 50.34
C VAL A 207 -24.65 -1.03 49.74
N PRO A 208 -23.81 -1.87 50.37
CA PRO A 208 -22.51 -2.22 49.81
C PRO A 208 -22.67 -2.98 48.50
N LEU A 209 -21.88 -2.60 47.50
CA LEU A 209 -21.93 -3.20 46.16
C LEU A 209 -21.70 -4.73 46.21
N PRO A 210 -22.60 -5.53 45.61
CA PRO A 210 -22.38 -6.97 45.41
C PRO A 210 -21.10 -7.25 44.61
N LEU A 211 -20.49 -8.43 44.83
CA LEU A 211 -19.24 -8.82 44.16
C LEU A 211 -19.28 -8.73 42.62
N PRO A 212 -20.35 -9.15 41.92
CA PRO A 212 -20.42 -9.01 40.46
C PRO A 212 -20.33 -7.54 40.00
N THR A 213 -20.97 -6.63 40.72
CA THR A 213 -20.94 -5.19 40.42
C THR A 213 -19.55 -4.60 40.64
N ARG A 214 -18.84 -5.00 41.70
CA ARG A 214 -17.45 -4.58 41.95
C ARG A 214 -16.50 -5.01 40.82
N ILE A 215 -16.66 -6.22 40.28
CA ILE A 215 -15.86 -6.69 39.14
C ILE A 215 -16.15 -5.84 37.90
N THR A 216 -17.42 -5.58 37.58
CA THR A 216 -17.81 -4.74 36.44
C THR A 216 -17.28 -3.30 36.56
N VAL A 217 -17.31 -2.73 37.77
CA VAL A 217 -16.73 -1.40 38.06
C VAL A 217 -15.22 -1.41 37.91
N ALA A 218 -14.53 -2.45 38.38
CA ALA A 218 -13.10 -2.59 38.20
C ALA A 218 -12.71 -2.69 36.70
N VAL A 219 -13.50 -3.45 35.90
CA VAL A 219 -13.33 -3.55 34.44
C VAL A 219 -13.61 -2.21 33.76
N SER A 220 -14.67 -1.49 34.15
CA SER A 220 -14.99 -0.16 33.63
C SER A 220 -13.87 0.84 33.94
N ASN A 221 -13.41 0.92 35.18
CA ASN A 221 -12.31 1.80 35.58
C ASN A 221 -11.01 1.47 34.85
N PHE A 222 -10.71 0.19 34.61
CA PHE A 222 -9.58 -0.21 33.78
C PHE A 222 -9.76 0.24 32.32
N MET A 223 -10.94 0.05 31.75
CA MET A 223 -11.27 0.46 30.38
C MET A 223 -11.29 1.98 30.20
N VAL A 224 -11.66 2.79 31.20
CA VAL A 224 -11.69 4.25 31.09
C VAL A 224 -10.31 4.84 31.38
N HIS A 225 -9.68 4.44 32.48
CA HIS A 225 -8.47 5.09 32.99
C HIS A 225 -7.18 4.50 32.38
N ARG A 226 -7.22 3.25 31.90
CA ARG A 226 -6.05 2.52 31.38
C ARG A 226 -6.26 1.93 29.97
N TRP A 227 -7.18 2.47 29.18
CA TRP A 227 -7.41 2.04 27.78
C TRP A 227 -6.13 2.00 26.93
N TYR A 228 -5.21 2.93 27.17
CA TYR A 228 -3.94 3.01 26.47
C TYR A 228 -3.07 1.75 26.66
N LEU A 229 -3.18 1.04 27.79
CA LEU A 229 -2.47 -0.23 28.00
C LEU A 229 -3.00 -1.33 27.09
N VAL A 230 -4.30 -1.34 26.80
CA VAL A 230 -4.91 -2.30 25.88
C VAL A 230 -4.48 -2.03 24.45
N LEU A 231 -4.45 -0.76 24.04
CA LEU A 231 -3.89 -0.37 22.75
C LEU A 231 -2.40 -0.71 22.64
N LEU A 232 -1.63 -0.44 23.69
CA LEU A 232 -0.21 -0.79 23.74
C LEU A 232 -0.01 -2.31 23.66
N LEU A 233 -0.84 -3.11 24.34
CA LEU A 233 -0.82 -4.57 24.25
C LEU A 233 -1.15 -5.06 22.84
N ILE A 234 -2.15 -4.48 22.18
CA ILE A 234 -2.52 -4.81 20.79
C ILE A 234 -1.37 -4.46 19.84
N ILE A 235 -0.77 -3.28 19.98
CA ILE A 235 0.37 -2.83 19.16
C ILE A 235 1.58 -3.73 19.43
N LEU A 236 1.86 -4.09 20.69
CA LEU A 236 2.95 -4.97 21.08
C LEU A 236 2.75 -6.38 20.51
N LEU A 237 1.55 -6.95 20.61
CA LEU A 237 1.20 -8.24 20.02
C LEU A 237 1.30 -8.19 18.49
N ALA A 238 0.85 -7.12 17.85
CA ALA A 238 0.97 -6.94 16.41
C ALA A 238 2.45 -6.81 15.98
N ALA A 239 3.26 -6.07 16.72
CA ALA A 239 4.69 -5.92 16.48
C ALA A 239 5.44 -7.24 16.69
N LEU A 240 5.13 -7.98 17.76
CA LEU A 240 5.70 -9.29 18.05
C LEU A 240 5.27 -10.32 17.00
N MET A 241 4.03 -10.25 16.52
CA MET A 241 3.54 -11.05 15.40
C MET A 241 4.25 -10.70 14.09
N MET A 242 4.46 -9.41 13.79
CA MET A 242 5.23 -8.96 12.62
C MET A 242 6.69 -9.43 12.70
N TYR A 243 7.31 -9.33 13.88
CA TYR A 243 8.66 -9.79 14.13
C TYR A 243 8.76 -11.32 13.98
N ALA A 244 7.87 -12.07 14.61
CA ALA A 244 7.81 -13.53 14.51
C ALA A 244 7.57 -14.03 13.07
N ARG A 245 6.87 -13.27 12.22
CA ARG A 245 6.74 -13.62 10.79
C ARG A 245 8.01 -13.38 9.97
N ARG A 246 8.93 -12.54 10.44
CA ARG A 246 10.23 -12.29 9.79
C ARG A 246 11.30 -13.30 10.20
N THR A 247 11.23 -13.84 11.42
CA THR A 247 12.22 -14.80 11.93
C THR A 247 11.92 -16.24 11.45
N PRO A 248 12.91 -17.03 10.99
CA PRO A 248 12.68 -18.39 10.47
C PRO A 248 12.05 -19.36 11.48
N GLN A 249 12.45 -19.29 12.75
CA GLN A 249 11.81 -20.07 13.83
C GLN A 249 10.37 -19.62 14.10
N GLY A 250 10.10 -18.33 13.97
CA GLY A 250 8.76 -17.79 14.15
C GLY A 250 7.82 -18.23 13.04
N GLN A 251 8.29 -18.36 11.79
CA GLN A 251 7.51 -18.95 10.69
C GLN A 251 7.13 -20.41 10.96
N MET A 252 8.01 -21.21 11.57
CA MET A 252 7.70 -22.59 11.96
C MET A 252 6.64 -22.67 13.06
N ILE A 253 6.77 -21.85 14.10
CA ILE A 253 5.80 -21.80 15.21
C ILE A 253 4.44 -21.28 14.71
N TRP A 254 4.45 -20.22 13.90
CA TRP A 254 3.24 -19.70 13.26
C TRP A 254 2.60 -20.74 12.35
N GLY A 255 3.38 -21.47 11.56
CA GLY A 255 2.89 -22.56 10.73
C GLY A 255 2.18 -23.63 11.56
N ARG A 256 2.82 -24.09 12.65
CA ARG A 256 2.22 -25.08 13.55
C ARG A 256 0.97 -24.56 14.24
N LEU A 257 1.00 -23.34 14.78
CA LEU A 257 -0.14 -22.72 15.46
C LEU A 257 -1.34 -22.57 14.51
N THR A 258 -1.09 -22.10 13.28
CA THR A 258 -2.15 -21.90 12.27
C THR A 258 -2.81 -23.21 11.87
N LEU A 259 -2.07 -24.33 11.87
CA LEU A 259 -2.58 -25.66 11.56
C LEU A 259 -3.42 -26.26 12.69
N VAL A 260 -3.14 -25.89 13.95
CA VAL A 260 -3.84 -26.43 15.14
C VAL A 260 -5.18 -25.72 15.39
N VAL A 261 -5.39 -24.51 14.89
CA VAL A 261 -6.67 -23.82 15.05
C VAL A 261 -7.76 -24.58 14.26
N PRO A 262 -8.80 -25.13 14.92
CA PRO A 262 -9.67 -26.16 14.34
C PRO A 262 -10.43 -25.74 13.08
N VAL A 263 -10.72 -24.43 12.92
CA VAL A 263 -11.40 -23.87 11.75
C VAL A 263 -10.41 -23.36 10.70
N PHE A 264 -9.36 -22.65 11.12
CA PHE A 264 -8.39 -22.02 10.21
C PHE A 264 -7.38 -23.02 9.64
N GLY A 265 -7.02 -24.08 10.37
CA GLY A 265 -6.05 -25.09 9.95
C GLY A 265 -6.51 -25.88 8.73
N LYS A 266 -7.74 -26.43 8.76
CA LYS A 266 -8.32 -27.17 7.62
C LYS A 266 -8.47 -26.28 6.39
N LEU A 267 -8.86 -25.01 6.57
CA LEU A 267 -8.99 -24.05 5.46
C LEU A 267 -7.63 -23.70 4.85
N SER A 268 -6.62 -23.45 5.70
CA SER A 268 -5.26 -23.14 5.26
C SER A 268 -4.66 -24.32 4.48
N GLN A 269 -4.78 -25.55 4.99
CA GLN A 269 -4.29 -26.75 4.32
C GLN A 269 -4.96 -26.95 2.96
N LYS A 270 -6.30 -26.79 2.86
CA LYS A 270 -7.01 -26.88 1.58
C LYS A 270 -6.59 -25.79 0.60
N ASN A 271 -6.37 -24.56 1.05
CA ASN A 271 -5.90 -23.47 0.20
C ASN A 271 -4.47 -23.69 -0.28
N LEU A 272 -3.58 -24.18 0.59
CA LEU A 272 -2.20 -24.50 0.24
C LEU A 272 -2.13 -25.68 -0.74
N LEU A 273 -2.90 -26.74 -0.49
CA LEU A 273 -3.00 -27.88 -1.39
C LEU A 273 -3.56 -27.45 -2.75
N ALA A 274 -4.61 -26.64 -2.77
CA ALA A 274 -5.17 -26.10 -4.01
C ALA A 274 -4.17 -25.20 -4.77
N ARG A 275 -3.39 -24.37 -4.06
CA ARG A 275 -2.30 -23.60 -4.69
C ARG A 275 -1.24 -24.53 -5.26
N PHE A 276 -0.73 -25.47 -4.46
CA PHE A 276 0.28 -26.43 -4.89
C PHE A 276 -0.17 -27.23 -6.12
N SER A 277 -1.37 -27.85 -6.07
CA SER A 277 -1.91 -28.61 -7.20
C SER A 277 -2.11 -27.75 -8.44
N ARG A 278 -2.51 -26.47 -8.30
CA ARG A 278 -2.63 -25.56 -9.46
C ARG A 278 -1.26 -25.17 -10.00
N THR A 279 -0.32 -24.82 -9.13
CA THR A 279 1.06 -24.51 -9.52
C THR A 279 1.76 -25.69 -10.18
N PHE A 280 1.44 -26.92 -9.78
CA PHE A 280 1.96 -28.14 -10.38
C PHE A 280 1.29 -28.52 -11.70
N ALA A 281 0.01 -28.14 -11.90
CA ALA A 281 -0.72 -28.39 -13.14
C ALA A 281 -0.44 -27.34 -14.23
N LEU A 282 0.23 -26.23 -13.87
CA LEU A 282 0.71 -25.19 -14.77
C LEU A 282 1.95 -25.64 -15.53
#